data_AF-A0A975U0C3-F1
#
_entry.id   AF-A0A975U0C3-F1
#
_cell.length_a   1.000
_cell.length_b   1.000
_cell.length_c   1.000
_cell.angle_alpha   90.00
_cell.angle_beta   90.00
_cell.angle_gamma   90.00
#
_symmetry.space_group_name_H-M   'P 1'
#
loop_
_entity.id
_entity.type
_entity.pdbx_description
1 polymer ?
#
loop_
_entity_poly.entity_id
_entity_poly.type
_entity_poly.pdbx_seq_one_letter_code
_entity_poly.pdbx_strand_id
1 'polypeptide(L)'
;MNEALDAAVRAAIREEIAPLLGELRRFVDRRIAELSAEFDAHVQLSDLSEEKLAGELKRIHATVANLVSVPARESRNSGIELEAVVLETEAATNRILEAAEAIQARLDAAALDAETAAALDAETAAALSAEVNAIFEACAFQDLTGQRIRRAIQHLEQVDDALRQFVPEAEPTERVTVSALMHTLPEGVATGRDLAQGEIDRVLGA
;
A
#
# COMPACT_ATOMS: atom_id res chain seq x y z
N MET A 1 -28.79 98.82 0.83
CA MET A 1 -28.42 98.54 -0.57
C MET A 1 -27.47 97.36 -0.70
N ASN A 2 -26.42 97.25 0.14
CA ASN A 2 -25.49 96.10 0.13
C ASN A 2 -26.14 94.73 0.42
N GLU A 3 -27.11 94.67 1.34
CA GLU A 3 -27.72 93.40 1.77
C GLU A 3 -28.64 92.78 0.71
N ALA A 4 -29.40 93.61 -0.01
CA ALA A 4 -30.24 93.17 -1.12
C ALA A 4 -29.40 92.72 -2.34
N LEU A 5 -28.25 93.37 -2.56
CA LEU A 5 -27.30 92.98 -3.62
C LEU A 5 -26.60 91.66 -3.27
N ASP A 6 -26.16 91.46 -2.01
CA ASP A 6 -25.56 90.20 -1.56
C ASP A 6 -26.57 89.04 -1.61
N ALA A 7 -27.83 89.27 -1.22
CA ALA A 7 -28.88 88.27 -1.34
C ALA A 7 -29.17 87.88 -2.81
N ALA A 8 -29.21 88.86 -3.73
CA ALA A 8 -29.41 88.61 -5.15
C ALA A 8 -28.23 87.85 -5.79
N VAL A 9 -27.00 88.20 -5.42
CA VAL A 9 -25.79 87.50 -5.89
C VAL A 9 -25.75 86.06 -5.38
N ARG A 10 -26.05 85.82 -4.09
CA ARG A 10 -26.15 84.46 -3.54
C ARG A 10 -27.26 83.63 -4.16
N ALA A 11 -28.39 84.26 -4.50
CA ALA A 11 -29.49 83.58 -5.18
C ALA A 11 -29.08 83.17 -6.60
N ALA A 12 -28.47 84.07 -7.38
CA ALA A 12 -27.97 83.77 -8.72
C ALA A 12 -26.89 82.69 -8.72
N ILE A 13 -25.94 82.75 -7.79
CA ILE A 13 -24.91 81.71 -7.61
C ILE A 13 -25.54 80.36 -7.26
N ARG A 14 -26.56 80.33 -6.40
CA ARG A 14 -27.28 79.10 -6.05
C ARG A 14 -28.04 78.54 -7.26
N GLU A 15 -28.67 79.39 -8.05
CA GLU A 15 -29.42 79.02 -9.24
C GLU A 15 -28.52 78.37 -10.31
N GLU A 16 -27.29 78.86 -10.45
CA GLU A 16 -26.29 78.30 -11.37
C GLU A 16 -25.54 77.06 -10.81
N ILE A 17 -25.19 77.04 -9.52
CA ILE A 17 -24.38 75.95 -8.93
C ILE A 17 -25.24 74.75 -8.53
N ALA A 18 -26.49 74.95 -8.07
CA ALA A 18 -27.37 73.85 -7.67
C ALA A 18 -27.61 72.80 -8.76
N PRO A 19 -27.85 73.14 -10.04
CA PRO A 19 -28.02 72.14 -11.10
C PRO A 19 -26.72 71.36 -11.35
N LEU A 20 -25.55 72.03 -11.35
CA LEU A 20 -24.24 71.39 -11.52
C LEU A 20 -23.94 70.40 -10.39
N LEU A 21 -24.22 70.78 -9.13
CA LEU A 21 -24.08 69.87 -7.99
C LEU A 21 -25.11 68.73 -8.05
N GLY A 22 -26.32 68.99 -8.56
CA GLY A 22 -27.33 67.97 -8.79
C GLY A 22 -26.90 66.95 -9.85
N GLU A 23 -26.27 67.40 -10.93
CA GLU A 23 -25.68 66.54 -11.96
C GLU A 23 -24.51 65.73 -11.44
N LEU A 24 -23.60 66.35 -10.70
CA LEU A 24 -22.49 65.67 -10.06
C LEU A 24 -22.98 64.59 -9.09
N ARG A 25 -24.00 64.90 -8.27
CA ARG A 25 -24.58 63.92 -7.35
C ARG A 25 -25.20 62.75 -8.11
N ARG A 26 -25.99 63.01 -9.15
CA ARG A 26 -26.55 61.94 -10.01
C ARG A 26 -25.47 61.10 -10.66
N PHE A 27 -24.38 61.72 -11.12
CA PHE A 27 -23.24 61.01 -11.69
C PHE A 27 -22.55 60.13 -10.66
N VAL A 28 -22.30 60.64 -9.45
CA VAL A 28 -21.70 59.88 -8.35
C VAL A 28 -22.60 58.72 -7.92
N ASP A 29 -23.91 58.95 -7.73
CA ASP A 29 -24.87 57.91 -7.36
C ASP A 29 -24.90 56.79 -8.42
N ARG A 30 -24.90 57.16 -9.71
CA ARG A 30 -24.80 56.22 -10.83
C ARG A 30 -23.51 55.40 -10.76
N ARG A 31 -22.37 56.04 -10.51
CA ARG A 31 -21.06 55.37 -10.46
C ARG A 31 -20.89 54.48 -9.24
N ILE A 32 -21.40 54.88 -8.08
CA ILE A 32 -21.44 54.03 -6.89
C ILE A 32 -22.28 52.79 -7.17
N ALA A 33 -23.47 52.94 -7.77
CA ALA A 33 -24.31 51.80 -8.09
C ALA A 33 -23.65 50.85 -9.11
N GLU A 34 -23.00 51.38 -10.14
CA GLU A 34 -22.27 50.58 -11.13
C GLU A 34 -21.08 49.83 -10.49
N LEU A 35 -20.26 50.53 -9.69
CA LEU A 35 -19.12 49.92 -9.00
C LEU A 35 -19.55 48.89 -7.95
N SER A 36 -20.64 49.13 -7.22
CA SER A 36 -21.18 48.16 -6.26
C SER A 36 -21.64 46.89 -6.97
N ALA A 37 -22.32 47.00 -8.10
CA ALA A 37 -22.75 45.83 -8.88
C ALA A 37 -21.55 45.06 -9.47
N GLU A 38 -20.52 45.78 -9.94
CA GLU A 38 -19.30 45.16 -10.44
C GLU A 38 -18.51 44.45 -9.32
N PHE A 39 -18.41 45.07 -8.16
CA PHE A 39 -17.76 44.50 -6.98
C PHE A 39 -18.48 43.24 -6.48
N ASP A 40 -19.81 43.27 -6.38
CA ASP A 40 -20.62 42.11 -5.98
C ASP A 40 -20.41 40.92 -6.94
N ALA A 41 -20.36 41.19 -8.26
CA ALA A 41 -20.06 40.16 -9.26
C ALA A 41 -18.64 39.58 -9.09
N HIS A 42 -17.65 40.42 -8.76
CA HIS A 42 -16.28 39.98 -8.53
C HIS A 42 -16.14 39.15 -7.25
N VAL A 43 -16.84 39.51 -6.17
CA VAL A 43 -16.89 38.73 -4.93
C VAL A 43 -17.48 37.34 -5.19
N GLN A 44 -18.63 37.26 -5.89
CA GLN A 44 -19.24 35.98 -6.24
C GLN A 44 -18.33 35.08 -7.08
N LEU A 45 -17.60 35.65 -8.04
CA LEU A 45 -16.62 34.89 -8.83
C LEU A 45 -15.46 34.38 -7.96
N SER A 46 -15.02 35.16 -6.98
CA SER A 46 -14.00 34.75 -6.01
C SER A 46 -14.48 33.58 -5.15
N ASP A 47 -15.70 33.65 -4.62
CA ASP A 47 -16.29 32.60 -3.78
C ASP A 47 -16.42 31.28 -4.54
N LEU A 48 -16.91 31.33 -5.80
CA LEU A 48 -16.97 30.16 -6.68
C LEU A 48 -15.58 29.56 -6.95
N SER A 49 -14.55 30.40 -7.05
CA SER A 49 -13.17 29.95 -7.24
C SER A 49 -12.61 29.29 -5.99
N GLU A 50 -12.96 29.78 -4.80
CA GLU A 50 -12.55 29.23 -3.51
C GLU A 50 -13.21 27.86 -3.26
N GLU A 51 -14.51 27.74 -3.51
CA GLU A 51 -15.23 26.46 -3.42
C GLU A 51 -14.63 25.41 -4.36
N LYS A 52 -14.30 25.81 -5.60
CA LYS A 52 -13.65 24.93 -6.57
C LYS A 52 -12.27 24.50 -6.08
N LEU A 53 -11.45 25.43 -5.59
CA LEU A 53 -10.10 25.13 -5.08
C LEU A 53 -10.17 24.20 -3.87
N ALA A 54 -11.09 24.45 -2.93
CA ALA A 54 -11.32 23.60 -1.77
C ALA A 54 -11.79 22.19 -2.18
N GLY A 55 -12.63 22.09 -3.22
CA GLY A 55 -13.04 20.83 -3.83
C GLY A 55 -11.86 20.04 -4.41
N GLU A 56 -11.01 20.69 -5.20
CA GLU A 56 -9.81 20.05 -5.74
C GLU A 56 -8.82 19.66 -4.65
N LEU A 57 -8.59 20.52 -3.64
CA LEU A 57 -7.72 20.21 -2.50
C LEU A 57 -8.22 18.98 -1.74
N LYS A 58 -9.54 18.87 -1.50
CA LYS A 58 -10.15 17.67 -0.89
C LYS A 58 -9.92 16.42 -1.72
N ARG A 59 -10.04 16.50 -3.05
CA ARG A 59 -9.75 15.37 -3.94
C ARG A 59 -8.28 14.97 -3.88
N ILE A 60 -7.37 15.94 -3.96
CA ILE A 60 -5.92 15.71 -3.82
C ILE A 60 -5.62 15.07 -2.47
N HIS A 61 -6.18 15.58 -1.38
CA HIS A 61 -5.98 15.03 -0.04
C HIS A 61 -6.50 13.59 0.06
N ALA A 62 -7.66 13.28 -0.52
CA ALA A 62 -8.20 11.92 -0.58
C ALA A 62 -7.31 10.98 -1.41
N THR A 63 -6.79 11.46 -2.55
CA THR A 63 -5.83 10.73 -3.38
C THR A 63 -4.54 10.42 -2.61
N VAL A 64 -3.96 11.42 -1.95
CA VAL A 64 -2.75 11.26 -1.13
C VAL A 64 -2.99 10.28 0.03
N ALA A 65 -4.13 10.38 0.72
CA ALA A 65 -4.49 9.45 1.79
C ALA A 65 -4.58 8.01 1.28
N ASN A 66 -5.15 7.79 0.08
CA ASN A 66 -5.20 6.47 -0.54
C ASN A 66 -3.82 5.97 -0.98
N LEU A 67 -2.98 6.83 -1.56
CA LEU A 67 -1.59 6.52 -1.94
C LEU A 67 -0.74 6.04 -0.76
N VAL A 68 -0.97 6.58 0.44
CA VAL A 68 -0.18 6.21 1.62
C VAL A 68 -0.76 4.98 2.29
N SER A 69 -2.09 4.90 2.40
CA SER A 69 -2.75 3.88 3.22
C SER A 69 -2.77 2.49 2.59
N VAL A 70 -2.97 2.37 1.28
CA VAL A 70 -3.03 1.06 0.59
C VAL A 70 -1.64 0.39 0.53
N PRO A 71 -0.59 1.05 0.01
CA PRO A 71 0.77 0.51 0.05
C PRO A 71 1.28 0.12 1.43
N ALA A 72 0.95 0.90 2.47
CA ALA A 72 1.40 0.60 3.83
C ALA A 72 0.83 -0.71 4.39
N ARG A 73 -0.41 -1.07 4.04
CA ARG A 73 -1.06 -2.32 4.49
C ARG A 73 -0.49 -3.52 3.76
N GLU A 74 -0.41 -3.46 2.43
CA GLU A 74 0.12 -4.54 1.60
C GLU A 74 1.62 -4.77 1.84
N SER A 75 2.41 -3.70 2.03
CA SER A 75 3.82 -3.80 2.40
C SER A 75 4.00 -4.46 3.78
N ARG A 76 3.13 -4.15 4.76
CA ARG A 76 3.14 -4.82 6.06
C ARG A 76 2.79 -6.30 5.93
N ASN A 77 1.80 -6.65 5.11
CA ASN A 77 1.45 -8.05 4.84
C ASN A 77 2.62 -8.81 4.21
N SER A 78 3.31 -8.19 3.25
CA SER A 78 4.51 -8.74 2.62
C SER A 78 5.63 -8.99 3.64
N GLY A 79 5.85 -8.04 4.56
CA GLY A 79 6.82 -8.19 5.64
C GLY A 79 6.52 -9.36 6.57
N ILE A 80 5.25 -9.56 6.94
CA ILE A 80 4.81 -10.69 7.78
C ILE A 80 5.07 -12.03 7.06
N GLU A 81 4.75 -12.13 5.77
CA GLU A 81 5.00 -13.34 5.00
C GLU A 81 6.51 -13.67 4.92
N LEU A 82 7.34 -12.65 4.68
CA LEU A 82 8.80 -12.81 4.63
C LEU A 82 9.42 -13.17 5.99
N GLU A 83 8.90 -12.63 7.09
CA GLU A 83 9.34 -12.99 8.44
C GLU A 83 8.99 -14.45 8.77
N ALA A 84 7.79 -14.89 8.39
CA ALA A 84 7.39 -16.28 8.58
C ALA A 84 8.24 -17.25 7.76
N VAL A 85 8.67 -16.86 6.55
CA VAL A 85 9.66 -17.62 5.77
C VAL A 85 10.95 -17.80 6.56
N VAL A 86 11.49 -16.73 7.15
CA VAL A 86 12.72 -16.83 7.95
C VAL A 86 12.54 -17.81 9.11
N LEU A 87 11.46 -17.70 9.87
CA LEU A 87 11.18 -18.59 11.00
C LEU A 87 11.01 -20.06 10.58
N GLU A 88 10.27 -20.33 9.50
CA GLU A 88 10.05 -21.69 9.00
C GLU A 88 11.33 -22.31 8.46
N THR A 89 12.15 -21.52 7.73
CA THR A 89 13.44 -21.98 7.20
C THR A 89 14.45 -22.26 8.31
N GLU A 90 14.50 -21.43 9.35
CA GLU A 90 15.35 -21.64 10.52
C GLU A 90 14.94 -22.91 11.27
N ALA A 91 13.65 -23.06 11.56
CA ALA A 91 13.12 -24.24 12.26
C ALA A 91 13.39 -25.53 11.49
N ALA A 92 13.21 -25.52 10.17
CA ALA A 92 13.48 -26.69 9.34
C ALA A 92 14.98 -26.99 9.24
N THR A 93 15.83 -25.97 9.11
CA THR A 93 17.29 -26.13 9.10
C THR A 93 17.78 -26.76 10.39
N ASN A 94 17.27 -26.33 11.54
CA ASN A 94 17.61 -26.93 12.84
C ASN A 94 17.21 -28.40 12.89
N ARG A 95 16.00 -28.78 12.44
CA ARG A 95 15.59 -30.19 12.38
C ARG A 95 16.46 -31.04 11.46
N ILE A 96 16.85 -30.50 10.31
CA ILE A 96 17.75 -31.20 9.37
C ILE A 96 19.11 -31.43 10.02
N LEU A 97 19.65 -30.44 10.72
CA LEU A 97 20.93 -30.53 11.41
C LEU A 97 20.85 -31.55 12.56
N GLU A 98 19.83 -31.49 13.40
CA GLU A 98 19.60 -32.43 14.50
C GLU A 98 19.51 -33.89 14.01
N ALA A 99 18.76 -34.14 12.93
CA ALA A 99 18.66 -35.47 12.34
C ALA A 99 20.02 -35.94 11.74
N ALA A 100 20.76 -35.04 11.08
CA ALA A 100 22.09 -35.35 10.55
C ALA A 100 23.11 -35.66 11.67
N GLU A 101 23.08 -34.91 12.76
CA GLU A 101 23.90 -35.17 13.96
C GLU A 101 23.54 -36.52 14.59
N ALA A 102 22.26 -36.86 14.69
CA ALA A 102 21.80 -38.15 15.19
C ALA A 102 22.27 -39.32 14.31
N ILE A 103 22.24 -39.15 12.98
CA ILE A 103 22.80 -40.14 12.03
C ILE A 103 24.29 -40.33 12.28
N GLN A 104 25.07 -39.24 12.36
CA GLN A 104 26.51 -39.32 12.58
C GLN A 104 26.86 -40.03 13.90
N ALA A 105 26.19 -39.66 15.00
CA ALA A 105 26.42 -40.26 16.31
C ALA A 105 26.16 -41.78 16.31
N ARG A 106 25.13 -42.24 15.59
CA ARG A 106 24.81 -43.67 15.46
C ARG A 106 25.84 -44.42 14.60
N LEU A 107 26.32 -43.79 13.53
CA LEU A 107 27.37 -44.39 12.69
C LEU A 107 28.69 -44.52 13.45
N ASP A 108 29.07 -43.51 14.24
CA ASP A 108 30.29 -43.55 15.06
C ASP A 108 30.19 -44.63 16.14
N ALA A 109 29.03 -44.79 16.78
CA ALA A 109 28.78 -45.87 17.73
C ALA A 109 28.91 -47.26 17.08
N ALA A 110 28.31 -47.44 15.90
CA ALA A 110 28.41 -48.71 15.15
C ALA A 110 29.84 -49.02 14.67
N ALA A 111 30.66 -47.99 14.40
CA ALA A 111 32.06 -48.16 14.01
C ALA A 111 32.98 -48.56 15.18
N LEU A 112 32.64 -48.16 16.41
CA LEU A 112 33.37 -48.55 17.63
C LEU A 112 33.10 -50.02 18.03
N ASP A 113 31.94 -50.56 17.67
CA ASP A 113 31.56 -51.97 17.89
C ASP A 113 32.11 -52.94 16.82
N ALA A 114 33.00 -52.47 15.93
CA ALA A 114 33.53 -53.24 14.81
C ALA A 114 34.31 -54.52 15.19
N GLU A 115 34.67 -54.72 16.46
CA GLU A 115 35.18 -56.02 16.96
C GLU A 115 34.08 -57.12 16.95
N THR A 116 32.82 -56.72 16.80
CA THR A 116 31.61 -57.56 16.73
C THR A 116 30.81 -57.31 15.45
N ALA A 117 31.47 -56.92 14.34
CA ALA A 117 30.88 -56.52 13.05
C ALA A 117 30.07 -57.63 12.32
N ALA A 118 28.96 -58.07 12.92
CA ALA A 118 27.98 -58.97 12.34
C ALA A 118 26.72 -58.16 12.00
N ALA A 119 26.76 -57.47 10.85
CA ALA A 119 25.68 -56.65 10.29
C ALA A 119 25.25 -55.44 11.15
N LEU A 120 24.89 -54.34 10.50
CA LEU A 120 24.06 -53.31 11.15
C LEU A 120 22.82 -54.02 11.68
N ASP A 121 22.62 -53.99 13.00
CA ASP A 121 21.43 -54.58 13.58
C ASP A 121 20.17 -53.89 13.01
N ALA A 122 19.06 -54.61 12.99
CA ALA A 122 17.83 -54.12 12.38
C ALA A 122 17.26 -52.87 13.07
N GLU A 123 17.56 -52.66 14.36
CA GLU A 123 17.13 -51.51 15.14
C GLU A 123 17.92 -50.25 14.76
N THR A 124 19.24 -50.36 14.63
CA THR A 124 20.12 -49.28 14.16
C THR A 124 19.76 -48.87 12.73
N ALA A 125 19.52 -49.84 11.85
CA ALA A 125 19.07 -49.58 10.48
C ALA A 125 17.69 -48.88 10.43
N ALA A 126 16.74 -49.32 11.25
CA ALA A 126 15.42 -48.69 11.35
C ALA A 126 15.52 -47.25 11.88
N ALA A 127 16.37 -47.01 12.87
CA ALA A 127 16.56 -45.68 13.44
C ALA A 127 17.23 -44.72 12.45
N LEU A 128 18.27 -45.15 11.73
CA LEU A 128 18.87 -44.37 10.63
C LEU A 128 17.83 -44.01 9.56
N SER A 129 16.97 -44.97 9.19
CA SER A 129 15.89 -44.70 8.25
C SER A 129 14.89 -43.67 8.77
N ALA A 130 14.61 -43.65 10.08
CA ALA A 130 13.72 -42.67 10.69
C ALA A 130 14.33 -41.25 10.65
N GLU A 131 15.62 -41.09 10.95
CA GLU A 131 16.30 -39.79 10.86
C GLU A 131 16.36 -39.26 9.42
N VAL A 132 16.60 -40.15 8.44
CA VAL A 132 16.56 -39.77 7.01
C VAL A 132 15.15 -39.33 6.60
N ASN A 133 14.11 -40.01 7.08
CA ASN A 133 12.73 -39.57 6.84
C ASN A 133 12.44 -38.21 7.49
N ALA A 134 12.95 -37.96 8.70
CA ALA A 134 12.80 -36.66 9.37
C ALA A 134 13.46 -35.53 8.56
N ILE A 135 14.59 -35.79 7.90
CA ILE A 135 15.20 -34.83 6.96
C ILE A 135 14.28 -34.55 5.77
N PHE A 136 13.70 -35.59 5.15
CA PHE A 136 12.78 -35.42 4.02
C PHE A 136 11.52 -34.65 4.41
N GLU A 137 10.95 -34.94 5.58
CA GLU A 137 9.80 -34.20 6.12
C GLU A 137 10.16 -32.75 6.43
N ALA A 138 11.33 -32.51 7.05
CA ALA A 138 11.78 -31.17 7.34
C ALA A 138 11.91 -30.35 6.05
N CYS A 139 12.49 -30.90 4.98
CA CYS A 139 12.64 -30.27 3.66
C CYS A 139 11.33 -29.80 3.02
N ALA A 140 10.16 -30.27 3.47
CA ALA A 140 8.87 -29.75 3.01
C ALA A 140 8.69 -28.25 3.27
N PHE A 141 9.51 -27.63 4.14
CA PHE A 141 9.56 -26.18 4.34
C PHE A 141 9.77 -25.39 3.04
N GLN A 142 10.43 -26.00 2.05
CA GLN A 142 10.72 -25.36 0.77
C GLN A 142 9.45 -25.00 -0.01
N ASP A 143 8.44 -25.87 0.02
CA ASP A 143 7.17 -25.60 -0.65
C ASP A 143 6.41 -24.47 0.05
N LEU A 144 6.29 -24.56 1.38
CA LEU A 144 5.64 -23.52 2.19
C LEU A 144 6.33 -22.16 2.03
N THR A 145 7.66 -22.15 2.02
CA THR A 145 8.47 -20.96 1.75
C THR A 145 8.19 -20.39 0.36
N GLY A 146 8.15 -21.24 -0.66
CA GLY A 146 7.85 -20.82 -2.04
C GLY A 146 6.44 -20.24 -2.18
N GLN A 147 5.46 -20.79 -1.49
CA GLN A 147 4.09 -20.26 -1.45
C GLN A 147 4.04 -18.88 -0.78
N ARG A 148 4.67 -18.72 0.39
CA ARG A 148 4.69 -17.45 1.13
C ARG A 148 5.41 -16.35 0.36
N ILE A 149 6.56 -16.65 -0.25
CA ILE A 149 7.28 -15.69 -1.10
C ILE A 149 6.39 -15.22 -2.26
N ARG A 150 5.66 -16.14 -2.91
CA ARG A 150 4.71 -15.77 -3.97
C ARG A 150 3.62 -14.82 -3.46
N ARG A 151 3.06 -15.06 -2.27
CA ARG A 151 2.06 -14.15 -1.66
C ARG A 151 2.67 -12.78 -1.37
N ALA A 152 3.87 -12.72 -0.81
CA ALA A 152 4.57 -11.46 -0.55
C ALA A 152 4.78 -10.67 -1.86
N ILE A 153 5.18 -11.33 -2.94
CA ILE A 153 5.35 -10.68 -4.24
C ILE A 153 4.03 -10.20 -4.80
N GLN A 154 2.96 -11.00 -4.73
CA GLN A 154 1.63 -10.57 -5.17
C GLN A 154 1.15 -9.32 -4.42
N HIS A 155 1.38 -9.23 -3.11
CA HIS A 155 1.08 -8.02 -2.34
C HIS A 155 1.92 -6.83 -2.83
N LEU A 156 3.22 -7.00 -3.09
CA LEU A 156 4.08 -5.95 -3.63
C LEU A 156 3.69 -5.52 -5.05
N GLU A 157 3.27 -6.44 -5.91
CA GLU A 157 2.74 -6.13 -7.25
C GLU A 157 1.46 -5.30 -7.16
N GLN A 158 0.56 -5.60 -6.22
CA GLN A 158 -0.64 -4.79 -5.98
C GLN A 158 -0.28 -3.37 -5.52
N VAL A 159 0.78 -3.22 -4.72
CA VAL A 159 1.31 -1.89 -4.36
C VAL A 159 1.82 -1.15 -5.59
N ASP A 160 2.61 -1.82 -6.43
CA ASP A 160 3.16 -1.23 -7.66
C ASP A 160 2.03 -0.77 -8.60
N ASP A 161 1.02 -1.63 -8.83
CA ASP A 161 -0.16 -1.30 -9.63
C ASP A 161 -0.95 -0.11 -9.06
N ALA A 162 -1.13 -0.07 -7.73
CA ALA A 162 -1.79 1.06 -7.07
C ALA A 162 -1.00 2.36 -7.27
N LEU A 163 0.33 2.33 -7.17
CA LEU A 163 1.19 3.51 -7.37
C LEU A 163 1.23 3.97 -8.84
N ARG A 164 1.21 3.04 -9.80
CA ARG A 164 1.18 3.33 -11.25
C ARG A 164 -0.06 4.12 -11.68
N GLN A 165 -1.20 3.93 -11.01
CA GLN A 165 -2.41 4.74 -11.27
C GLN A 165 -2.20 6.23 -10.97
N PHE A 166 -1.19 6.57 -10.17
CA PHE A 166 -0.89 7.94 -9.75
C PHE A 166 0.38 8.50 -10.39
N VAL A 167 1.26 7.66 -10.92
CA VAL A 167 2.50 8.07 -11.62
C VAL A 167 2.54 7.45 -13.03
N PRO A 168 1.93 8.10 -14.03
CA PRO A 168 1.76 7.52 -15.37
C PRO A 168 3.06 7.41 -16.21
N GLU A 169 4.14 8.07 -15.80
CA GLU A 169 5.46 8.03 -16.48
C GLU A 169 6.45 7.03 -15.83
N ALA A 170 6.01 6.19 -14.89
CA ALA A 170 6.88 5.16 -14.34
C ALA A 170 7.17 4.08 -15.40
N GLU A 171 8.45 3.90 -15.75
CA GLU A 171 8.94 2.80 -16.60
C GLU A 171 8.40 1.45 -16.08
N PRO A 172 7.99 0.53 -16.96
CA PRO A 172 7.49 -0.77 -16.54
C PRO A 172 8.57 -1.53 -15.77
N THR A 173 8.39 -1.68 -14.46
CA THR A 173 9.17 -2.58 -13.62
C THR A 173 9.00 -4.02 -14.11
N GLU A 174 10.12 -4.73 -14.25
CA GLU A 174 10.17 -6.13 -14.63
C GLU A 174 9.43 -6.99 -13.59
N ARG A 175 8.53 -7.85 -14.06
CA ARG A 175 7.68 -8.66 -13.19
C ARG A 175 8.53 -9.74 -12.52
N VAL A 176 8.53 -9.80 -11.20
CA VAL A 176 9.40 -10.74 -10.45
C VAL A 176 8.82 -12.14 -10.55
N THR A 177 9.46 -13.02 -11.31
CA THR A 177 9.09 -14.44 -11.36
C THR A 177 9.85 -15.24 -10.31
N VAL A 178 9.14 -15.82 -9.35
CA VAL A 178 9.73 -16.78 -8.41
C VAL A 178 9.53 -18.20 -8.92
N SER A 179 10.61 -18.75 -9.47
CA SER A 179 10.71 -20.18 -9.73
C SER A 179 11.06 -20.89 -8.42
N ALA A 180 10.29 -21.91 -8.04
CA ALA A 180 10.64 -22.76 -6.91
C ALA A 180 11.88 -23.59 -7.29
N LEU A 181 12.96 -23.47 -6.51
CA LEU A 181 14.26 -24.05 -6.83
C LEU A 181 14.32 -25.58 -6.72
N MET A 182 13.38 -26.22 -6.02
CA MET A 182 13.28 -27.68 -5.89
C MET A 182 11.81 -28.06 -5.74
N HIS A 183 11.33 -28.99 -6.58
CA HIS A 183 10.09 -29.72 -6.34
C HIS A 183 10.45 -31.11 -5.81
N THR A 184 9.91 -31.50 -4.66
CA THR A 184 9.97 -32.89 -4.18
C THR A 184 8.95 -33.78 -4.92
N LEU A 185 8.08 -33.20 -5.74
CA LEU A 185 7.09 -33.88 -6.58
C LEU A 185 7.43 -33.69 -8.08
N PRO A 186 7.23 -34.71 -8.93
CA PRO A 186 7.44 -34.56 -10.37
C PRO A 186 6.53 -33.48 -10.97
N GLU A 187 7.04 -32.72 -11.94
CA GLU A 187 6.34 -31.65 -12.65
C GLU A 187 4.99 -32.14 -13.20
N GLY A 188 3.88 -31.46 -12.84
CA GLY A 188 2.54 -31.72 -13.38
C GLY A 188 1.45 -32.01 -12.36
N VAL A 189 1.75 -32.10 -11.06
CA VAL A 189 0.71 -32.09 -10.03
C VAL A 189 0.25 -30.65 -9.86
N ALA A 190 -0.88 -30.31 -10.49
CA ALA A 190 -1.55 -29.04 -10.25
C ALA A 190 -1.75 -28.89 -8.74
N THR A 191 -1.13 -27.85 -8.15
CA THR A 191 -1.48 -27.38 -6.82
C THR A 191 -2.90 -26.82 -6.94
N GLY A 192 -3.87 -27.72 -6.79
CA GLY A 192 -5.24 -27.33 -6.49
C GLY A 192 -5.23 -26.42 -5.28
N ARG A 193 -6.15 -25.44 -5.28
CA ARG A 193 -6.43 -24.50 -4.18
C ARG A 193 -5.89 -25.00 -2.84
N ASP A 194 -5.08 -24.15 -2.19
CA ASP A 194 -4.69 -24.29 -0.79
C ASP A 194 -5.92 -24.71 0.03
N LEU A 195 -5.98 -25.99 0.39
CA LEU A 195 -7.03 -26.50 1.25
C LEU A 195 -6.63 -26.12 2.66
N ALA A 196 -7.44 -25.30 3.32
CA ALA A 196 -7.27 -25.09 4.75
C ALA A 196 -7.35 -26.47 5.47
N GLN A 197 -6.72 -26.63 6.63
CA GLN A 197 -6.75 -27.90 7.37
C GLN A 197 -8.19 -28.45 7.55
N GLY A 198 -9.17 -27.58 7.79
CA GLY A 198 -10.57 -27.97 7.89
C GLY A 198 -11.25 -28.38 6.57
N GLU A 199 -10.65 -28.10 5.41
CA GLU A 199 -11.06 -28.62 4.11
C GLU A 199 -10.36 -29.95 3.81
N ILE A 200 -9.12 -30.13 4.27
CA ILE A 200 -8.40 -31.41 4.23
C ILE A 200 -9.15 -32.47 5.05
N ASP A 201 -9.54 -32.14 6.29
CA ASP A 201 -10.27 -33.05 7.17
C ASP A 201 -11.63 -33.46 6.55
N ARG A 202 -12.30 -32.50 5.88
CA ARG A 202 -13.58 -32.72 5.19
C ARG A 202 -13.44 -33.62 3.95
N VAL A 203 -12.31 -33.57 3.27
CA VAL A 203 -12.01 -34.44 2.10
C VAL A 203 -11.60 -35.84 2.57
N LEU A 204 -10.94 -35.96 3.72
CA LEU A 204 -10.47 -37.23 4.27
C LEU A 204 -11.50 -37.96 5.16
N GLY A 205 -12.65 -37.34 5.44
CA GLY A 205 -13.76 -37.99 6.14
C GLY A 205 -13.52 -38.18 7.64
N ALA A 206 -12.75 -37.30 8.27
CA ALA A 206 -12.59 -37.21 9.73
C ALA A 206 -13.51 -36.13 10.32
#